data_AF-A0A968Y0U9-F1
#
_entry.id   AF-A0A968Y0U9-F1
#
_cell.length_a   1.000
_cell.length_b   1.000
_cell.length_c   1.000
_cell.angle_alpha   90.00
_cell.angle_beta   90.00
_cell.angle_gamma   90.00
#
_symmetry.space_group_name_H-M   'P 1'
#
loop_
_entity.id
_entity.type
_entity.pdbx_description
1 polymer ?
#
loop_
_entity_poly.entity_id
_entity_poly.type
_entity_poly.pdbx_seq_one_letter_code
_entity_poly.pdbx_strand_id
1 'polypeptide(L)'
;MRIYELIWNQDRIDHIARHSVSPEEVEETCFGIALVQRAKSEGDNPVYYVLGQTEVGRYLFCVVIQFPDGRGYPVTARSMTDTEKQRYRQWRNR
;
A
#
# COMPACT_ATOMS: atom_id res chain seq x y z
N MET A 1 -9.33 -4.64 2.57
CA MET A 1 -8.17 -5.31 3.19
C MET A 1 -8.41 -5.32 4.68
N ARG A 2 -8.16 -6.45 5.35
CA ARG A 2 -8.27 -6.55 6.82
C ARG A 2 -6.97 -7.13 7.33
N ILE A 3 -6.04 -6.24 7.66
CA ILE A 3 -4.74 -6.58 8.24
C ILE A 3 -4.55 -5.79 9.53
N TYR A 4 -3.77 -6.30 10.48
CA TYR A 4 -3.42 -5.58 11.72
C TYR A 4 -1.94 -5.19 11.82
N GLU A 5 -1.07 -5.79 11.01
CA GLU A 5 0.35 -5.42 10.92
C GLU A 5 0.89 -5.72 9.51
N LEU A 6 2.05 -5.15 9.20
CA LEU A 6 2.82 -5.44 8.00
C LEU A 6 4.08 -6.23 8.35
N ILE A 7 4.37 -7.28 7.59
CA ILE A 7 5.58 -8.08 7.73
C ILE A 7 6.68 -7.45 6.89
N TRP A 8 7.75 -6.99 7.56
CA TRP A 8 8.90 -6.38 6.93
C TRP A 8 10.11 -7.31 6.93
N ASN A 9 10.40 -7.87 5.76
CA ASN A 9 11.67 -8.55 5.51
C ASN A 9 12.67 -7.57 4.91
N GLN A 10 13.97 -7.76 5.16
CA GLN A 10 15.02 -6.87 4.66
C GLN A 10 14.96 -6.69 3.13
N ASP A 11 14.66 -7.75 2.38
CA ASP A 11 14.53 -7.67 0.92
C ASP A 11 13.38 -6.77 0.46
N ARG A 12 12.27 -6.73 1.23
CA ARG A 12 11.14 -5.82 0.97
C ARG A 12 11.50 -4.38 1.34
N ILE A 13 12.17 -4.18 2.46
CA ILE A 13 12.66 -2.86 2.90
C ILE A 13 13.58 -2.29 1.82
N ASP A 14 14.58 -3.07 1.39
CA ASP A 14 15.53 -2.66 0.34
C ASP A 14 14.83 -2.39 -0.99
N HIS A 15 13.79 -3.17 -1.32
CA HIS A 15 13.01 -2.99 -2.54
C HIS A 15 12.27 -1.65 -2.55
N ILE A 16 11.56 -1.30 -1.48
CA ILE A 16 10.82 -0.02 -1.43
C ILE A 16 11.75 1.18 -1.24
N ALA A 17 12.92 1.00 -0.62
CA ALA A 17 13.93 2.04 -0.49
C ALA A 17 14.44 2.53 -1.87
N ARG A 18 14.50 1.64 -2.88
CA ARG A 18 14.80 2.01 -4.28
C ARG A 18 13.75 2.96 -4.89
N HIS A 19 12.55 3.01 -4.32
CA HIS A 19 11.50 3.96 -4.67
C HIS A 19 11.47 5.20 -3.75
N SER A 20 12.47 5.37 -2.88
CA SER A 20 12.52 6.42 -1.85
C SER A 20 11.30 6.37 -0.93
N VAL A 21 10.87 5.16 -0.57
CA VAL A 21 9.76 4.90 0.35
C VAL A 21 10.29 4.13 1.56
N SER A 22 9.90 4.56 2.76
CA SER A 22 10.22 3.83 4.00
C SER A 22 9.09 2.90 4.45
N PRO A 23 9.37 1.90 5.29
CA PRO A 23 8.36 1.05 5.90
C PRO A 23 7.24 1.84 6.61
N GLU A 24 7.61 2.87 7.35
CA GLU A 24 6.70 3.73 8.11
C GLU A 24 5.70 4.43 7.18
N GLU A 25 6.14 4.95 6.04
CA GLU A 25 5.25 5.58 5.07
C GLU A 25 4.24 4.59 4.46
N VAL A 26 4.64 3.33 4.30
CA VAL A 26 3.74 2.26 3.84
C VAL A 26 2.73 1.90 4.93
N GLU A 27 3.15 1.88 6.20
CA GLU A 27 2.24 1.70 7.34
C GLU A 27 1.22 2.83 7.43
N GLU A 28 1.68 4.09 7.42
CA GLU A 28 0.81 5.27 7.39
C GLU A 28 -0.21 5.19 6.24
N THR A 29 0.25 4.77 5.05
CA THR A 29 -0.60 4.61 3.88
C THR A 29 -1.62 3.48 4.04
N CYS A 30 -1.23 2.33 4.59
CA CYS A 30 -2.08 1.15 4.70
C CYS A 30 -3.08 1.21 5.86
N PHE A 31 -2.71 1.86 6.96
CA PHE A 31 -3.53 1.98 8.16
C PHE A 31 -4.26 3.33 8.27
N GLY A 32 -3.94 4.29 7.40
CA GLY A 32 -4.63 5.56 7.27
C GLY A 32 -5.86 5.55 6.34
N ILE A 33 -6.23 6.74 5.84
CA ILE A 33 -7.34 6.91 4.89
C ILE A 33 -6.90 6.51 3.49
N ALA A 34 -7.26 5.29 3.07
CA ALA A 34 -6.83 4.72 1.79
C ALA A 34 -7.98 4.21 0.91
N LEU A 35 -7.82 4.42 -0.40
CA LEU A 35 -8.58 3.73 -1.42
C LEU A 35 -8.00 2.34 -1.61
N VAL A 36 -8.72 1.32 -1.15
CA VAL A 36 -8.30 -0.07 -1.24
C VAL A 36 -9.07 -0.79 -2.35
N GLN A 37 -8.34 -1.43 -3.26
CA GLN A 37 -8.90 -2.18 -4.38
C GLN A 37 -8.32 -3.57 -4.42
N ARG A 38 -9.17 -4.59 -4.57
CA ARG A 38 -8.68 -5.96 -4.78
C ARG A 38 -8.13 -6.08 -6.20
N ALA A 39 -6.88 -6.51 -6.32
CA ALA A 39 -6.26 -6.77 -7.61
C ALA A 39 -6.75 -8.12 -8.17
N LYS A 40 -6.68 -8.27 -9.50
CA LYS A 40 -6.75 -9.59 -10.13
C LYS A 40 -5.38 -10.24 -9.97
N SER A 41 -5.31 -11.32 -9.21
CA SER A 41 -4.08 -12.05 -8.93
C SER A 41 -4.34 -13.56 -8.97
N GLU A 42 -3.32 -14.31 -9.38
CA GLU A 42 -3.26 -15.76 -9.23
C GLU A 42 -2.66 -16.10 -7.85
N GLY A 43 -3.17 -17.14 -7.20
CA GLY A 43 -2.75 -17.57 -5.86
C GLY A 43 -3.83 -17.47 -4.78
N ASP A 44 -3.59 -18.16 -3.67
CA ASP A 44 -4.59 -18.35 -2.60
C ASP A 44 -4.84 -17.08 -1.78
N ASN A 45 -3.84 -16.20 -1.70
CA ASN A 45 -3.90 -15.00 -0.89
C ASN A 45 -4.32 -13.79 -1.74
N PRO A 46 -5.32 -13.00 -1.30
CA PRO A 46 -5.75 -11.82 -2.04
C PRO A 46 -4.66 -10.75 -2.07
N VAL A 47 -4.45 -10.18 -3.26
CA VAL A 47 -3.60 -9.01 -3.48
C VAL A 47 -4.47 -7.75 -3.49
N TYR A 48 -3.99 -6.70 -2.84
CA TYR A 48 -4.64 -5.40 -2.78
C TYR A 48 -3.74 -4.29 -3.33
N TYR A 49 -4.34 -3.39 -4.09
CA TYR A 49 -3.80 -2.06 -4.35
C TYR A 49 -4.32 -1.10 -3.30
N VAL A 50 -3.40 -0.39 -2.67
CA VAL A 50 -3.69 0.58 -1.61
C VAL A 50 -3.16 1.92 -2.08
N LEU A 51 -4.08 2.87 -2.27
CA LEU A 51 -3.76 4.23 -2.62
C LEU A 51 -4.05 5.11 -1.41
N GLY A 52 -3.03 5.72 -0.82
CA GLY A 52 -3.19 6.57 0.36
C GLY A 52 -2.22 7.74 0.39
N GLN A 53 -2.32 8.51 1.46
CA GLN A 53 -1.46 9.65 1.72
C GLN A 53 -0.77 9.44 3.06
N THR A 54 0.55 9.66 3.11
CA THR A 54 1.34 9.69 4.35
C THR A 54 0.97 10.90 5.20
N GLU A 55 1.39 10.92 6.46
CA GLU A 55 1.13 12.05 7.38
C GLU A 55 1.76 13.35 6.88
N VAL A 56 2.95 13.25 6.28
CA VAL A 56 3.67 14.38 5.66
C VAL A 56 3.14 14.74 4.25
N GLY A 57 2.09 14.06 3.79
CA GLY A 57 1.35 14.43 2.59
C GLY A 57 1.82 13.78 1.29
N ARG A 58 2.75 12.83 1.32
CA ARG A 58 3.18 12.07 0.13
C ARG A 58 2.09 11.09 -0.29
N TYR A 59 1.88 10.94 -1.59
CA TYR A 59 0.87 10.04 -2.13
C TYR A 59 1.52 8.73 -2.57
N LEU A 60 1.16 7.62 -1.95
CA LEU A 60 1.76 6.31 -2.21
C LEU A 60 0.77 5.32 -2.80
N PHE A 61 1.26 4.57 -3.78
CA PHE A 61 0.65 3.35 -4.27
C PHE A 61 1.40 2.16 -3.69
N CYS A 62 0.70 1.34 -2.91
CA CYS A 62 1.23 0.12 -2.30
C CYS A 62 0.52 -1.12 -2.86
N VAL A 63 1.27 -2.21 -3.00
CA VAL A 63 0.73 -3.54 -3.31
C VAL A 63 0.95 -4.42 -2.10
N VAL A 64 -0.13 -4.96 -1.54
CA VAL A 64 -0.10 -5.75 -0.30
C VAL A 64 -0.82 -7.08 -0.52
N ILE A 65 -0.16 -8.17 -0.16
CA ILE A 65 -0.80 -9.48 -0.02
C ILE A 65 -1.35 -9.57 1.39
N GLN A 66 -2.61 -9.99 1.55
CA GLN A 66 -3.16 -10.29 2.87
C GLN A 66 -3.09 -11.80 3.11
N PHE A 67 -2.46 -12.20 4.22
CA PHE A 67 -2.41 -13.60 4.66
C PHE A 67 -3.65 -13.99 5.48
N PRO A 68 -3.94 -15.29 5.63
CA PRO A 68 -5.11 -15.78 6.36
C PRO A 68 -5.08 -15.44 7.86
N ASP A 69 -3.87 -15.25 8.41
CA ASP A 69 -3.64 -14.90 9.81
C ASP A 69 -3.84 -13.41 10.12
N GLY A 70 -4.25 -12.61 9.14
CA GLY A 70 -4.52 -11.18 9.30
C GLY A 70 -3.29 -10.29 9.18
N ARG A 71 -2.14 -10.81 8.77
CA ARG A 71 -0.95 -10.00 8.48
C ARG A 71 -0.90 -9.61 7.01
N GLY A 72 -0.33 -8.43 6.74
CA GLY A 72 -0.08 -7.96 5.38
C GLY A 72 1.38 -8.14 4.99
N TYR A 73 1.63 -8.46 3.73
CA TYR A 73 2.97 -8.52 3.15
C TYR A 73 3.10 -7.46 2.06
N PRO A 74 3.90 -6.41 2.28
CA PRO A 74 4.21 -5.39 1.26
C PRO A 74 5.02 -6.01 0.12
N VAL A 75 4.41 -6.07 -1.06
CA VAL A 75 5.11 -6.54 -2.27
C VAL A 75 5.95 -5.42 -2.86
N THR A 76 5.38 -4.23 -2.97
CA THR A 76 6.05 -3.01 -3.44
C THR A 76 5.30 -1.75 -2.97
N ALA A 77 6.00 -0.62 -2.92
CA ALA A 77 5.42 0.70 -2.71
C ALA A 77 6.19 1.74 -3.53
N ARG A 78 5.47 2.71 -4.09
CA ARG A 78 6.05 3.82 -4.86
C ARG A 78 5.17 5.07 -4.77
N SER A 79 5.73 6.20 -5.17
CA SER A 79 4.93 7.40 -5.40
C SER A 79 3.83 7.13 -6.44
N MET A 80 2.64 7.68 -6.18
CA MET A 80 1.55 7.67 -7.16
C MET A 80 1.91 8.48 -8.40
N THR A 81 1.45 8.00 -9.56
CA THR A 81 1.36 8.79 -10.78
C THR A 81 0.29 9.87 -10.64
N ASP A 82 0.29 10.89 -11.51
CA ASP A 82 -0.70 11.96 -11.40
C ASP A 82 -2.13 11.47 -11.65
N THR A 83 -2.32 10.49 -12.53
CA THR A 83 -3.60 9.81 -12.75
C THR A 83 -4.08 9.09 -11.49
N GLU A 84 -3.19 8.40 -10.77
CA GLU A 84 -3.51 7.73 -9.50
C GLU A 84 -3.86 8.75 -8.40
N LYS A 85 -3.11 9.85 -8.29
CA LYS A 85 -3.42 10.95 -7.36
C LYS A 85 -4.79 11.54 -7.64
N GLN A 86 -5.11 11.81 -8.91
CA GLN A 86 -6.42 12.33 -9.30
C GLN A 86 -7.54 11.37 -8.90
N ARG A 87 -7.36 10.07 -9.18
CA ARG A 87 -8.32 9.03 -8.80
C ARG A 87 -8.52 8.96 -7.29
N TYR A 88 -7.44 8.98 -6.51
CA TYR A 88 -7.50 8.97 -5.04
C TYR A 88 -8.23 10.20 -4.50
N ARG A 89 -7.93 11.40 -5.00
CA ARG A 89 -8.60 12.65 -4.59
C ARG A 89 -10.09 12.64 -4.93
N GLN A 90 -10.46 12.17 -6.12
CA GLN A 90 -11.86 12.03 -6.51
C GLN A 90 -12.61 11.05 -5.61
N TRP A 91 -11.96 9.97 -5.17
CA TRP A 91 -12.55 9.04 -4.21
C TRP A 91 -12.67 9.67 -2.82
N ARG A 92 -11.64 10.38 -2.35
CA ARG A 92 -11.59 10.98 -1.01
C ARG A 92 -12.60 12.12 -0.81
N ASN A 93 -12.99 12.80 -1.88
CA ASN A 93 -13.93 13.92 -1.85
C ASN A 93 -15.39 13.50 -2.11
N ARG A 94 -15.68 12.20 -2.20
CA ARG A 94 -17.05 11.66 -2.27
C ARG A 94 -17.57 11.39 -0.87
#